data_AF-A0ABD2Z7X8-F1
#
_entry.id   AF-A0ABD2Z7X8-F1
#
_cell.length_a   1.000
_cell.length_b   1.000
_cell.length_c   1.000
_cell.angle_alpha   90.00
_cell.angle_beta   90.00
_cell.angle_gamma   90.00
#
_symmetry.space_group_name_H-M   'P 1'
#
loop_
_entity.id
_entity.type
_entity.pdbx_description
1 polymer ?
#
loop_
_entity_poly.entity_id
_entity_poly.type
_entity_poly.pdbx_seq_one_letter_code
_entity_poly.pdbx_strand_id
1 'polypeptide(L)'
;MLSLQGSLYHVLFIDDFTRMCWIFFLKFKSKVARVLWKFKKMVENRSGCKIKILRSDNEKEYISTEFNLFCEEAGIEHQLTTLYTPEQNKVSEIRNRYIMEMVRCMLHEKELPKKFWTNADNTAVFLQNRLPTKVLEDRTPFETWYG
;
A
#
# COMPACT_ATOMS: atom_id res chain seq x y z
N MET A 1 9.54 13.85 3.61
CA MET A 1 9.12 15.17 4.17
C MET A 1 8.36 14.91 5.44
N LEU A 2 8.60 15.66 6.52
CA LEU A 2 7.90 15.42 7.77
C LEU A 2 6.42 15.86 7.67
N SER A 3 5.51 14.94 7.95
CA SER A 3 4.09 15.25 8.04
C SER A 3 3.74 15.96 9.35
N LEU A 4 2.53 16.51 9.42
CA LEU A 4 1.98 17.08 10.65
C LEU A 4 1.97 16.08 11.81
N GLN A 5 1.78 14.78 11.53
CA GLN A 5 1.80 13.70 12.52
C GLN A 5 3.20 13.10 12.75
N GLY A 6 4.24 13.68 12.16
CA GLY A 6 5.63 13.26 12.33
C GLY A 6 6.03 12.03 11.51
N SER A 7 5.28 11.69 10.46
CA SER A 7 5.62 10.60 9.53
C SER A 7 6.53 11.10 8.42
N LEU A 8 7.42 10.24 7.93
CA LEU A 8 8.37 10.53 6.86
C LEU A 8 8.16 9.68 5.62
N TYR A 9 7.55 8.50 5.81
CA TYR A 9 7.35 7.49 4.78
C TYR A 9 5.91 6.98 4.85
N HIS A 10 5.46 6.35 3.78
CA HIS A 10 4.25 5.54 3.76
C HIS A 10 4.55 4.19 3.12
N VAL A 11 3.69 3.21 3.40
CA VAL A 11 3.68 1.91 2.71
C VAL A 11 2.27 1.67 2.20
N LEU A 12 2.18 1.19 0.96
CA LEU A 12 0.93 0.78 0.34
C LEU A 12 0.88 -0.73 0.27
N PHE A 13 -0.22 -1.31 0.71
CA PHE A 13 -0.59 -2.69 0.40
C PHE A 13 -1.72 -2.66 -0.60
N ILE A 14 -1.61 -3.46 -1.65
CA ILE A 14 -2.58 -3.52 -2.72
C ILE A 14 -2.96 -4.99 -2.92
N ASP A 15 -4.25 -5.26 -2.89
CA ASP A 15 -4.76 -6.56 -3.31
C ASP A 15 -4.73 -6.66 -4.84
N ASP A 16 -4.11 -7.72 -5.35
CA ASP A 16 -3.85 -7.85 -6.79
C ASP A 16 -5.14 -8.10 -7.59
N PHE A 17 -6.15 -8.74 -6.98
CA PHE A 17 -7.41 -9.04 -7.64
C PHE A 17 -8.35 -7.84 -7.63
N THR A 18 -8.74 -7.39 -6.44
CA THR A 18 -9.73 -6.33 -6.22
C THR A 18 -9.17 -4.93 -6.44
N ARG A 19 -7.84 -4.80 -6.54
CA ARG A 19 -7.12 -3.51 -6.59
C ARG A 19 -7.34 -2.63 -5.36
N MET A 20 -7.93 -3.16 -4.30
CA MET A 20 -8.14 -2.47 -3.02
C MET A 20 -6.80 -2.09 -2.41
N CYS A 21 -6.68 -0.84 -1.97
CA CYS A 21 -5.44 -0.29 -1.49
C CYS A 21 -5.55 0.18 -0.03
N TRP A 22 -4.54 -0.14 0.77
CA TRP A 22 -4.40 0.32 2.15
C TRP A 22 -3.10 1.07 2.30
N ILE A 23 -3.16 2.22 2.97
CA ILE A 23 -1.99 3.06 3.25
C ILE A 23 -1.71 3.09 4.75
N PHE A 24 -0.43 3.03 5.09
CA PHE A 24 0.06 3.19 6.45
C PHE A 24 1.24 4.16 6.47
N PHE A 25 1.25 5.07 7.44
CA PHE A 25 2.32 6.05 7.58
C PHE A 25 3.36 5.62 8.61
N LEU A 26 4.62 5.87 8.29
CA LEU A 26 5.78 5.41 9.04
C LEU A 26 6.70 6.59 9.38
N LYS A 27 7.27 6.56 10.58
CA LYS A 27 8.39 7.44 10.95
C LYS A 27 9.72 6.92 10.42
N PHE A 28 9.87 5.59 10.34
CA PHE A 28 11.06 4.90 9.87
C PHE A 28 10.69 3.72 8.99
N LYS A 29 11.43 3.50 7.89
CA LYS A 29 11.27 2.33 6.99
C LYS A 29 11.40 0.99 7.72
N SER A 30 12.21 0.92 8.79
CA SER A 30 12.34 -0.29 9.62
C SER A 30 11.06 -0.73 10.33
N LYS A 31 9.98 0.06 10.31
CA LYS A 31 8.69 -0.31 10.92
C LYS A 31 7.77 -1.08 9.97
N VAL A 32 8.17 -1.31 8.73
CA VAL A 32 7.37 -2.01 7.71
C VAL A 32 6.90 -3.39 8.18
N ALA A 33 7.79 -4.23 8.73
CA ALA A 33 7.43 -5.58 9.20
C ALA A 33 6.29 -5.56 10.25
N ARG A 34 6.38 -4.64 11.22
CA ARG A 34 5.34 -4.47 12.25
C ARG A 34 4.02 -3.99 11.68
N VAL A 35 4.07 -3.16 10.65
CA VAL A 35 2.86 -2.70 9.96
C VAL A 35 2.25 -3.81 9.13
N LEU A 36 3.06 -4.62 8.44
CA LEU A 36 2.60 -5.81 7.73
C LEU A 36 1.89 -6.79 8.69
N TRP A 37 2.44 -7.02 9.89
CA TRP A 37 1.79 -7.83 10.92
C TRP A 37 0.38 -7.32 11.25
N LYS A 38 0.25 -6.01 11.51
CA LYS A 38 -1.04 -5.38 11.80
C LYS A 38 -1.99 -5.46 10.61
N PHE A 39 -1.46 -5.22 9.41
CA PHE A 39 -2.21 -5.29 8.17
C PHE A 39 -2.78 -6.71 7.94
N LYS A 40 -1.95 -7.76 8.03
CA LYS A 40 -2.38 -9.16 7.93
C LYS A 40 -3.54 -9.45 8.86
N LYS A 41 -3.38 -9.18 10.16
CA LYS A 41 -4.45 -9.39 11.15
C LYS A 41 -5.74 -8.66 10.78
N MET A 42 -5.64 -7.41 10.32
CA MET A 42 -6.79 -6.62 9.93
C MET A 42 -7.51 -7.19 8.70
N VAL A 43 -6.78 -7.51 7.62
CA VAL A 43 -7.41 -7.92 6.36
C VAL A 43 -7.96 -9.34 6.45
N GLU A 44 -7.24 -10.26 7.06
CA GLU A 44 -7.70 -11.65 7.19
C GLU A 44 -8.92 -11.76 8.09
N ASN A 45 -8.99 -10.95 9.16
CA ASN A 45 -10.16 -10.91 10.02
C ASN A 45 -11.39 -10.31 9.32
N ARG A 46 -11.18 -9.42 8.34
CA ARG A 46 -12.29 -8.79 7.58
C ARG A 46 -12.76 -9.64 6.41
N SER A 47 -11.85 -10.29 5.69
CA SER A 47 -12.19 -11.10 4.51
C SER A 47 -12.48 -12.56 4.84
N GLY A 48 -12.03 -13.06 6.00
CA GLY A 48 -12.03 -14.48 6.32
C GLY A 48 -11.02 -15.30 5.50
N CYS A 49 -10.22 -14.65 4.65
CA CYS A 49 -9.22 -15.27 3.79
C CYS A 49 -7.82 -15.01 4.31
N LYS A 50 -6.91 -15.97 4.14
CA LYS A 50 -5.49 -15.83 4.52
C LYS A 50 -4.67 -15.21 3.40
N ILE A 51 -3.71 -14.36 3.75
CA ILE A 51 -2.66 -13.92 2.82
C ILE A 51 -1.77 -15.13 2.55
N LYS A 52 -1.63 -15.51 1.27
CA LYS A 52 -0.79 -16.65 0.85
C LYS A 52 0.54 -16.18 0.28
N ILE A 53 0.51 -15.12 -0.51
CA ILE A 53 1.68 -14.61 -1.25
C ILE A 53 1.77 -13.11 -0.99
N LEU A 54 2.97 -12.64 -0.68
CA LEU A 54 3.30 -11.23 -0.60
C LEU A 54 4.37 -10.92 -1.64
N ARG A 55 4.12 -9.91 -2.48
CA ARG A 55 5.09 -9.43 -3.48
C ARG A 55 5.63 -8.07 -3.07
N SER A 56 6.95 -7.92 -3.07
CA SER A 56 7.61 -6.63 -2.86
C SER A 56 8.83 -6.49 -3.76
N ASP A 57 9.37 -5.28 -3.83
CA ASP A 57 10.68 -5.05 -4.40
C ASP A 57 11.80 -5.56 -3.47
N ASN A 58 13.04 -5.48 -3.97
CA ASN A 58 14.26 -5.85 -3.25
C ASN A 58 14.76 -4.72 -2.31
N GLU A 59 13.90 -3.80 -1.87
CA GLU A 59 14.33 -2.78 -0.90
C GLU A 59 14.68 -3.40 0.47
N LYS A 60 15.63 -2.75 1.15
CA LYS A 60 16.23 -3.25 2.41
C LYS A 60 15.22 -3.49 3.52
N GLU A 61 14.14 -2.72 3.56
CA GLU A 61 13.05 -2.92 4.54
C GLU A 61 12.33 -4.26 4.38
N TYR A 62 12.12 -4.73 3.15
CA TYR A 62 11.35 -5.94 2.85
C TYR A 62 12.20 -7.20 2.95
N ILE A 63 13.52 -7.10 2.77
CA ILE A 63 14.46 -8.23 2.93
C ILE A 63 15.06 -8.33 4.34
N SER A 64 14.55 -7.56 5.30
CA SER A 64 15.05 -7.59 6.68
C SER A 64 14.75 -8.92 7.36
N THR A 65 15.59 -9.33 8.31
CA THR A 65 15.39 -10.58 9.08
C THR A 65 14.04 -10.61 9.78
N GLU A 66 13.60 -9.48 10.37
CA GLU A 66 12.28 -9.37 11.02
C GLU A 66 11.14 -9.60 10.02
N PHE A 67 11.27 -9.10 8.79
CA PHE A 67 10.24 -9.25 7.76
C PHE A 67 10.16 -10.68 7.20
N ASN A 68 11.31 -11.29 6.93
CA ASN A 68 11.35 -12.67 6.45
C ASN A 68 10.87 -13.66 7.51
N LEU A 69 11.30 -13.51 8.76
CA LEU A 69 10.83 -14.32 9.88
C LEU A 69 9.31 -14.22 10.03
N PHE A 70 8.77 -13.00 9.92
CA PHE A 70 7.32 -12.81 9.95
C PHE A 70 6.60 -13.58 8.84
N CYS A 71 7.11 -13.52 7.61
CA CYS A 71 6.49 -14.23 6.49
C CYS A 71 6.54 -15.74 6.71
N GLU A 72 7.67 -16.26 7.20
CA GLU A 72 7.84 -17.68 7.53
C GLU A 72 6.87 -18.14 8.62
N GLU A 73 6.80 -17.43 9.75
CA GLU A 73 5.88 -17.73 10.87
C GLU A 73 4.40 -17.65 10.44
N ALA A 74 4.10 -16.74 9.52
CA ALA A 74 2.77 -16.54 8.97
C ALA A 74 2.38 -17.56 7.89
N GLY A 75 3.34 -18.35 7.38
CA GLY A 75 3.15 -19.21 6.21
C GLY A 75 2.87 -18.44 4.91
N ILE A 76 3.41 -17.21 4.80
CA ILE A 76 3.30 -16.35 3.62
C ILE A 76 4.51 -16.59 2.73
N GLU A 77 4.27 -16.92 1.46
CA GLU A 77 5.32 -16.96 0.44
C GLU A 77 5.72 -15.52 0.07
N HIS A 78 6.95 -15.15 0.42
CA HIS A 78 7.49 -13.83 0.10
C HIS A 78 8.21 -13.86 -1.26
N GLN A 79 7.58 -13.24 -2.27
CA GLN A 79 8.10 -13.14 -3.63
C GLN A 79 8.76 -11.78 -3.85
N LEU A 80 10.08 -11.79 -4.04
CA LEU A 80 10.84 -10.59 -4.37
C LEU A 80 10.88 -10.38 -5.88
N THR A 81 10.50 -9.20 -6.36
CA THR A 81 10.59 -8.92 -7.79
C THR A 81 12.04 -8.70 -8.21
N THR A 82 12.50 -9.53 -9.15
CA THR A 82 13.84 -9.41 -9.72
C THR A 82 13.96 -8.19 -10.63
N LEU A 83 15.19 -7.69 -10.82
CA LEU A 83 15.50 -6.55 -11.72
C LEU A 83 14.99 -6.73 -13.16
N TYR A 84 14.62 -7.94 -13.56
CA TYR A 84 14.19 -8.29 -14.91
C TYR A 84 12.71 -8.67 -15.04
N THR A 85 11.93 -8.64 -13.94
CA THR A 85 10.45 -8.86 -13.95
C THR A 85 9.67 -7.65 -13.41
N PRO A 86 9.85 -6.44 -13.98
CA PRO A 86 9.19 -5.22 -13.50
C PRO A 86 7.66 -5.31 -13.53
N GLU A 87 7.09 -6.15 -14.39
CA GLU A 87 5.64 -6.37 -14.51
C GLU A 87 4.99 -6.82 -13.20
N GLN A 88 5.71 -7.59 -12.37
CA GLN A 88 5.17 -8.15 -11.12
C GLN A 88 4.94 -7.08 -10.05
N ASN A 89 5.78 -6.03 -10.00
CA ASN A 89 5.62 -4.91 -9.07
C ASN A 89 4.97 -3.68 -9.72
N LYS A 90 4.78 -3.71 -11.04
CA LYS A 90 4.31 -2.56 -11.82
C LYS A 90 2.99 -1.98 -11.32
N VAL A 91 2.08 -2.83 -10.84
CA VAL A 91 0.81 -2.39 -10.26
C VAL A 91 1.05 -1.51 -9.04
N SER A 92 1.93 -1.93 -8.13
CA SER A 92 2.22 -1.20 -6.91
C SER A 92 2.94 0.12 -7.21
N GLU A 93 3.91 0.09 -8.12
CA GLU A 93 4.70 1.25 -8.53
C GLU A 93 3.84 2.31 -9.24
N ILE A 94 3.01 1.88 -10.20
CA ILE A 94 2.07 2.78 -10.90
C ILE A 94 1.10 3.37 -9.89
N ARG A 95 0.53 2.55 -9.00
CA ARG A 95 -0.43 3.03 -8.00
C ARG A 95 0.23 4.04 -7.06
N ASN A 96 1.44 3.75 -6.56
CA ASN A 96 2.17 4.65 -5.68
C ASN A 96 2.48 5.99 -6.36
N ARG A 97 2.95 5.96 -7.62
CA ARG A 97 3.21 7.17 -8.40
C ARG A 97 1.94 8.00 -8.58
N TYR A 98 0.84 7.36 -8.97
CA TYR A 98 -0.42 8.03 -9.21
C TYR A 98 -1.00 8.67 -7.93
N ILE A 99 -0.92 7.98 -6.80
CA ILE A 99 -1.31 8.53 -5.49
C ILE A 99 -0.46 9.77 -5.15
N MET A 100 0.85 9.71 -5.34
CA MET A 100 1.74 10.85 -5.09
C MET A 100 1.46 12.04 -6.00
N GLU A 101 1.03 11.81 -7.25
CA GLU A 101 0.56 12.85 -8.16
C GLU A 101 -0.73 13.49 -7.65
N MET A 102 -1.73 12.69 -7.25
CA MET A 102 -2.97 13.18 -6.66
C MET A 102 -2.70 14.03 -5.41
N VAL A 103 -1.80 13.58 -4.53
CA VAL A 103 -1.40 14.34 -3.33
C VAL A 103 -0.84 15.71 -3.70
N ARG A 104 0.05 15.77 -4.70
CA ARG A 104 0.62 17.05 -5.16
C ARG A 104 -0.45 17.96 -5.72
N CYS A 105 -1.36 17.44 -6.55
CA CYS A 105 -2.47 18.19 -7.12
C CYS A 105 -3.40 18.73 -6.03
N MET A 106 -3.84 17.90 -5.09
CA MET A 106 -4.74 18.30 -4.00
C MET A 106 -4.14 19.39 -3.11
N LEU A 107 -2.87 19.26 -2.75
CA LEU A 107 -2.18 20.25 -1.93
C LEU A 107 -1.99 21.56 -2.69
N HIS A 108 -1.65 21.50 -3.99
CA HIS A 108 -1.46 22.68 -4.82
C HIS A 108 -2.77 23.44 -5.02
N GLU A 109 -3.84 22.74 -5.40
CA GLU A 109 -5.17 23.29 -5.66
C GLU A 109 -5.77 23.99 -4.43
N LYS A 110 -5.45 23.51 -3.22
CA LYS A 110 -5.93 24.08 -1.95
C LYS A 110 -4.91 24.97 -1.26
N GLU A 111 -3.79 25.26 -1.92
CA GLU A 111 -2.67 26.05 -1.38
C GLU A 111 -2.21 25.56 0.01
N LEU A 112 -2.33 24.25 0.24
CA LEU A 112 -2.04 23.67 1.54
C LEU A 112 -0.53 23.45 1.72
N PRO A 113 0.02 23.76 2.91
CA PRO A 113 1.40 23.44 3.23
C PRO A 113 1.69 21.94 3.07
N LYS A 114 2.86 21.61 2.53
CA LYS A 114 3.22 20.22 2.22
C LYS A 114 3.22 19.27 3.43
N LYS A 115 3.25 19.78 4.67
CA LYS A 115 3.09 18.99 5.92
C LYS A 115 1.77 18.21 6.00
N PHE A 116 0.75 18.59 5.22
CA PHE A 116 -0.54 17.89 5.12
C PHE A 116 -0.53 16.71 4.15
N TRP A 117 0.63 16.33 3.61
CA TRP A 117 0.73 15.25 2.62
C TRP A 117 0.07 13.96 3.07
N THR A 118 0.18 13.56 4.34
CA THR A 118 -0.46 12.34 4.89
C THR A 118 -2.00 12.39 4.83
N ASN A 119 -2.58 13.56 5.09
CA ASN A 119 -4.03 13.76 4.99
C ASN A 119 -4.48 13.68 3.52
N ALA A 120 -3.73 14.31 2.62
CA ALA A 120 -3.98 14.22 1.19
C ALA A 120 -3.81 12.78 0.67
N ASP A 121 -2.82 12.03 1.19
CA ASP A 121 -2.54 10.64 0.81
C ASP A 121 -3.69 9.71 1.20
N ASN A 122 -4.15 9.83 2.45
CA ASN A 122 -5.34 9.14 2.93
C ASN A 122 -6.56 9.44 2.07
N THR A 123 -6.73 10.71 1.68
CA THR A 123 -7.85 11.13 0.84
C THR A 123 -7.73 10.55 -0.57
N ALA A 124 -6.54 10.57 -1.16
CA ALA A 124 -6.28 9.97 -2.47
C ALA A 124 -6.60 8.48 -2.46
N VAL A 125 -6.12 7.72 -1.47
CA VAL A 125 -6.41 6.28 -1.33
C VAL A 125 -7.91 6.03 -1.10
N PHE A 126 -8.57 6.85 -0.27
CA PHE A 126 -10.01 6.77 -0.06
C PHE A 126 -10.81 6.91 -1.35
N LEU A 127 -10.45 7.90 -2.18
CA LEU A 127 -11.07 8.12 -3.48
C LEU A 127 -10.76 6.98 -4.44
N GLN A 128 -9.50 6.52 -4.51
CA GLN A 128 -9.10 5.44 -5.41
C GLN A 128 -9.81 4.12 -5.13
N ASN A 129 -10.15 3.84 -3.88
CA ASN A 129 -10.92 2.66 -3.53
C ASN A 129 -12.42 2.77 -3.89
N ARG A 130 -12.93 3.99 -4.14
CA ARG A 130 -14.36 4.27 -4.38
C ARG A 130 -14.66 4.83 -5.77
N LEU A 131 -13.65 4.95 -6.62
CA LEU A 131 -13.82 5.34 -8.01
C LEU A 131 -13.79 4.09 -8.89
N PRO A 132 -14.64 4.05 -9.93
CA PRO A 132 -14.68 2.92 -10.84
C PRO A 132 -13.36 2.83 -11.62
N THR A 133 -12.94 1.61 -11.93
CA THR A 133 -11.72 1.40 -12.72
C THR A 133 -11.99 0.46 -13.89
N LYS A 134 -11.40 0.76 -15.05
CA LYS A 134 -11.55 -0.08 -16.26
C LYS A 134 -11.08 -1.53 -16.04
N VAL A 135 -10.10 -1.73 -15.15
CA VAL A 135 -9.56 -3.05 -14.80
C VAL A 135 -10.60 -3.92 -14.09
N LEU A 136 -11.62 -3.31 -13.47
CA LEU A 136 -12.68 -3.98 -12.71
C LEU A 136 -14.05 -3.87 -13.40
N GLU A 137 -14.08 -3.62 -14.71
CA GLU A 137 -15.32 -3.48 -15.48
C GLU A 137 -16.23 -2.39 -14.90
N ASP A 138 -15.64 -1.22 -14.62
CA ASP A 138 -16.31 -0.05 -14.04
C ASP A 138 -16.89 -0.26 -12.62
N ARG A 139 -16.49 -1.33 -11.93
CA ARG A 139 -16.68 -1.47 -10.48
C ARG A 139 -15.58 -0.76 -9.71
N THR A 140 -15.90 -0.40 -8.46
CA THR A 140 -14.93 0.15 -7.52
C THR A 140 -14.13 -0.97 -6.84
N PRO A 141 -12.88 -0.72 -6.44
CA PRO A 141 -12.12 -1.66 -5.61
C PRO A 141 -12.84 -2.02 -4.30
N PHE A 142 -13.57 -1.07 -3.72
CA PHE A 142 -14.35 -1.27 -2.51
C PHE A 142 -15.48 -2.28 -2.72
N GLU A 143 -16.30 -2.11 -3.77
CA GLU A 143 -17.36 -3.08 -4.11
C GLU A 143 -16.76 -4.45 -4.41
N THR A 144 -15.68 -4.52 -5.18
CA THR A 144 -15.07 -5.81 -5.54
C THR A 144 -14.50 -6.55 -4.33
N TRP A 145 -14.06 -5.82 -3.30
CA TRP A 145 -13.56 -6.40 -2.04
C TRP A 145 -14.68 -6.86 -1.10
N TYR A 146 -15.81 -6.15 -1.03
CA TYR A 146 -16.89 -6.45 -0.10
C TYR A 146 -18.03 -7.30 -0.69
N GLY A 147 -18.09 -7.43 -2.02
CA GLY A 147 -19.20 -8.08 -2.74
C GLY A 147 -20.36 -7.12 -3.00
#